data_AF-A0A949L535-F1
#
_entry.id   AF-A0A949L535-F1
#
_cell.length_a   1.000
_cell.length_b   1.000
_cell.length_c   1.000
_cell.angle_alpha   90.00
_cell.angle_beta   90.00
_cell.angle_gamma   90.00
#
_symmetry.space_group_name_H-M   'P 1'
#
loop_
_entity.id
_entity.type
_entity.pdbx_description
1 polymer ?
#
loop_
_entity_poly.entity_id
_entity_poly.type
_entity_poly.pdbx_seq_one_letter_code
_entity_poly.pdbx_strand_id
1 'polypeptide(L)' 'MQKIVPISCPKCNNYHSFYRYGKDRHGYQKYLCRNCNHQFAPDNPSSNTLTERHYP' A
#
# COMPACT_ATOMS: atom_id res chain seq x y z
N MET A 1 -5.70 -10.71 -19.45
CA MET A 1 -5.65 -9.25 -19.20
C MET A 1 -5.07 -9.03 -17.81
N GLN A 2 -3.80 -8.62 -17.71
CA GLN A 2 -3.24 -8.19 -16.42
C GLN A 2 -3.81 -6.81 -16.12
N LYS A 3 -4.65 -6.70 -15.08
CA LYS A 3 -5.08 -5.41 -14.56
C LYS A 3 -3.83 -4.73 -14.00
N ILE A 4 -3.25 -3.82 -14.78
CA ILE A 4 -2.21 -2.91 -14.28
C ILE A 4 -2.96 -1.93 -13.39
N VAL A 5 -3.15 -2.31 -12.13
CA VAL A 5 -3.67 -1.38 -11.13
C VAL A 5 -2.60 -0.30 -10.98
N PRO A 6 -2.91 0.98 -11.26
CA PRO A 6 -1.96 2.05 -11.03
C PRO A 6 -1.77 2.19 -9.51
N ILE A 7 -0.66 1.64 -9.03
CA ILE A 7 -0.27 1.75 -7.62
C ILE A 7 0.24 3.17 -7.41
N SER A 8 -0.39 3.93 -6.53
CA SER A 8 0.09 5.22 -6.06
C SER A 8 0.36 5.17 -4.56
N CYS A 9 1.39 5.88 -4.10
CA CYS A 9 1.66 5.98 -2.68
C CYS A 9 0.60 6.87 -2.03
N PRO A 10 -0.21 6.40 -1.07
CA PRO A 10 -1.25 7.22 -0.45
C PRO A 10 -0.68 8.40 0.35
N LYS A 11 0.58 8.30 0.80
CA LYS A 11 1.23 9.34 1.62
C LYS A 11 1.80 10.52 0.82
N CYS A 12 2.50 10.26 -0.29
CA CYS A 12 3.20 11.29 -1.06
C CYS A 12 2.68 11.43 -2.49
N ASN A 13 1.61 10.71 -2.83
CA ASN A 13 1.00 10.65 -4.15
C ASN A 13 1.99 10.31 -5.28
N ASN A 14 3.11 9.68 -4.96
CA ASN A 14 4.10 9.24 -5.94
C ASN A 14 3.56 8.02 -6.68
N TYR A 15 3.81 7.95 -8.00
CA TYR A 15 3.29 6.94 -8.93
C TYR A 15 4.40 6.04 -9.50
N HIS A 16 5.65 6.22 -9.06
CA HIS A 16 6.81 5.47 -9.53
C HIS A 16 7.68 5.01 -8.36
N SER A 17 8.65 4.13 -8.63
CA SER A 17 9.64 3.69 -7.63
C SER A 17 9.03 2.98 -6.40
N PHE A 18 8.23 1.94 -6.67
CA PHE A 18 7.74 1.02 -5.64
C PHE A 18 8.60 -0.23 -5.56
N TYR A 19 8.97 -0.61 -4.35
CA TYR A 19 9.64 -1.86 -4.06
C TYR A 19 8.63 -2.89 -3.55
N ARG A 20 8.63 -4.11 -4.11
CA ARG A 20 7.81 -5.22 -3.62
C ARG A 20 8.40 -5.72 -2.31
N TYR A 21 7.78 -5.30 -1.20
CA TYR A 21 8.30 -5.59 0.14
C TYR A 21 7.96 -7.02 0.61
N GLY A 22 6.87 -7.59 0.10
CA GLY A 22 6.42 -8.94 0.46
C GLY A 22 4.90 -9.03 0.50
N LYS A 23 4.35 -10.02 1.20
CA LYS A 23 2.91 -10.13 1.45
C LYS A 23 2.60 -9.81 2.91
N ASP A 24 1.41 -9.28 3.18
CA ASP A 24 0.88 -9.16 4.55
C ASP A 24 0.49 -10.56 5.11
N ARG A 25 0.14 -10.64 6.39
CA ARG A 25 -0.34 -11.87 7.05
C ARG A 25 -1.58 -12.44 6.37
N HIS A 26 -2.35 -11.58 5.71
CA HIS A 26 -3.54 -11.95 4.93
C HIS A 26 -3.23 -12.31 3.46
N GLY A 27 -1.95 -12.31 3.05
CA GLY A 27 -1.53 -12.66 1.70
C GLY A 27 -1.57 -11.53 0.67
N TYR A 28 -2.00 -10.32 1.06
CA TYR A 28 -2.02 -9.14 0.17
C TYR A 28 -0.61 -8.63 -0.12
N GLN A 29 -0.36 -8.22 -1.37
CA GLN A 29 0.93 -7.69 -1.78
C GLN A 29 1.20 -6.32 -1.12
N LYS A 30 2.32 -6.23 -0.41
CA LYS A 30 2.87 -4.98 0.14
C LYS A 30 3.83 -4.32 -0.84
N TYR A 31 3.71 -3.00 -0.92
CA TYR A 31 4.60 -2.13 -1.65
C TYR A 31 5.21 -1.11 -0.70
N LEU A 32 6.52 -0.91 -0.82
CA LEU A 32 7.26 0.15 -0.15
C LEU A 32 7.53 1.26 -1.17
N CYS A 33 7.03 2.46 -0.91
CA CYS A 33 7.40 3.63 -1.70
C CYS A 33 8.85 4.02 -1.39
N ARG A 34 9.75 4.02 -2.39
CA ARG A 34 11.16 4.41 -2.18
C ARG A 34 11.35 5.90 -1.91
N ASN A 35 10.38 6.74 -2.26
CA ASN A 35 10.47 8.18 -2.08
C ASN A 35 10.25 8.57 -0.60
N CYS A 36 9.17 8.06 0.02
CA CYS A 36 8.81 8.40 1.41
C CYS A 36 8.99 7.24 2.40
N ASN A 37 9.50 6.09 1.95
CA ASN A 37 9.64 4.85 2.71
C ASN A 37 8.33 4.36 3.36
N HIS A 38 7.19 4.73 2.79
CA HIS A 38 5.87 4.31 3.27
C HIS A 38 5.52 2.92 2.73
N GLN A 39 5.10 2.02 3.62
CA GLN A 39 4.62 0.69 3.28
C GLN A 39 3.10 0.69 3.22
N PHE A 40 2.53 0.19 2.13
CA PHE A 40 1.09 0.08 1.94
C PHE A 40 0.74 -1.17 1.13
N ALA A 41 -0.50 -1.62 1.23
CA ALA A 41 -1.03 -2.75 0.49
C ALA A 41 -2.35 -2.30 -0.15
N PRO A 42 -2.36 -1.87 -1.43
CA PRO A 42 -3.54 -1.28 -2.07
C PRO A 42 -4.71 -2.26 -2.16
N ASP A 43 -4.42 -3.56 -2.32
CA ASP A 43 -5.41 -4.63 -2.35
C ASP A 43 -5.90 -5.05 -0.96
N ASN A 44 -5.28 -4.57 0.12
CA ASN A 44 -5.70 -4.90 1.47
C ASN A 44 -6.84 -3.96 1.89
N PRO A 45 -8.09 -4.45 2.03
CA PRO A 45 -9.24 -3.63 2.43
C PRO A 45 -9.06 -3.02 3.83
N SER A 46 -8.23 -3.63 4.68
CA SER A 46 -7.96 -3.13 6.02
C SER A 46 -6.97 -1.94 6.08
N SER A 47 -6.39 -1.53 4.94
CA SER A 47 -5.47 -0.38 4.89
C SER A 47 -6.20 0.94 4.63
N ASN A 48 -7.44 0.88 4.14
CA ASN A 48 -8.29 2.05 3.90
C ASN A 48 -8.97 2.57 5.19
N THR A 49 -8.77 1.88 6.33
CA THR A 49 -9.37 2.23 7.64
C THR A 49 -8.35 2.83 8.62
N LEU A 50 -7.21 3.35 8.15
CA LEU A 50 -6.29 4.09 9.02
C LEU A 50 -6.82 5.46 9.49
N THR A 51 -8.02 5.87 9.08
CA THR A 51 -8.80 6.94 9.74
C THR A 51 -9.73 6.44 10.85
N GLU A 52 -9.85 5.13 11.09
CA GLU A 52 -10.68 4.57 12.17
C GLU A 52 -9.87 3.71 13.15
N ARG A 53 -8.62 4.11 13.44
CA ARG A 53 -8.03 3.72 14.73
C ARG A 53 -8.57 4.63 15.81
N HIS A 54 -9.85 4.49 16.14
CA HIS A 54 -10.33 4.79 17.47
C HIS A 54 -9.82 3.66 18.37
N TYR A 55 -8.57 3.77 18.81
CA TYR A 55 -8.16 3.01 20.01
C TYR A 55 -8.90 3.64 21.20
N PRO A 56 -9.39 2.82 22.15
CA PRO A 56 -10.38 3.20 23.16
C PRO A 56 -9.99 4.43 23.99
#